data_AF-A0A067MB26-F1
#
_entry.id   AF-A0A067MB26-F1
#
_cell.length_a   1.000
_cell.length_b   1.000
_cell.length_c   1.000
_cell.angle_alpha   90.00
_cell.angle_beta   90.00
_cell.angle_gamma   90.00
#
_symmetry.space_group_name_H-M   'P 1'
#
loop_
_entity.id
_entity.type
_entity.pdbx_description
1 polymer ?
#
loop_
_entity_poly.entity_id
_entity_poly.type
_entity_poly.pdbx_seq_one_letter_code
_entity_poly.pdbx_strand_id
1 'polypeptide(L)'
;MYNLEPEIDDLKAQLREADWKLLREVRNAAADVPDFTQAREDGASHTAASSRASTPTGLESILEWRGPIFDNDDICAILDKMGFEIILVFRTRPHIASMAYDQGNKKGVLKYVTSGKQHEIDILQHLLRLEPPANCIIRPLGIWPVYGGTLVAMPMGGHRLNMFEGLEPNLLSIMHQLLEGVALLHEHGVAHMDLKPENILVRPESIRLSIIDFSVSELVDSPDVMCQGFSGTKGWAAPEVGPKPYSPILADLWSCGRVVHAMCEDLQVSAARDFLLGISGQLMDPVPGQRPAAATAMRSVSEFMEATQ
;
A
#
# COMPACT_ATOMS: atom_id res chain seq x y z
N MET A 1 15.84 5.50 -24.52
CA MET A 1 16.23 5.86 -23.14
C MET A 1 16.21 7.37 -23.04
N TYR A 2 15.24 7.95 -22.33
CA TYR A 2 15.26 9.38 -22.03
C TYR A 2 16.05 9.58 -20.73
N ASN A 3 17.11 10.38 -20.78
CA ASN A 3 17.99 10.68 -19.66
C ASN A 3 17.43 11.87 -18.87
N LEU A 4 17.11 11.66 -17.59
CA LEU A 4 16.48 12.64 -16.67
C LEU A 4 17.49 13.36 -15.76
N GLU A 5 18.79 13.13 -15.93
CA GLU A 5 19.85 13.76 -15.11
C GLU A 5 19.87 15.30 -15.14
N PRO A 6 19.59 16.02 -16.26
CA PRO A 6 19.69 17.49 -16.28
C PRO A 6 18.64 18.20 -15.41
N GLU A 7 17.46 17.60 -15.23
CA GLU A 7 16.34 18.21 -14.49
C GLU A 7 16.51 18.06 -12.96
N ILE A 8 17.30 17.07 -12.52
CA ILE A 8 17.61 16.83 -11.11
C ILE A 8 18.64 17.84 -10.59
N ASP A 9 19.58 18.26 -11.43
CA ASP A 9 20.64 19.19 -11.03
C ASP A 9 20.17 20.66 -11.01
N ASP A 10 19.18 21.02 -11.84
CA ASP A 10 18.57 22.36 -11.83
C ASP A 10 17.67 22.58 -10.59
N LEU A 11 17.03 21.52 -10.09
CA LEU A 11 16.23 21.53 -8.86
C LEU A 11 17.08 21.66 -7.58
N LYS A 12 18.32 21.17 -7.61
CA LYS A 12 19.26 21.30 -6.47
C LYS A 12 19.81 22.72 -6.32
N ALA A 13 19.83 23.51 -7.39
CA ALA A 13 20.46 24.84 -7.41
C ALA A 13 19.57 25.98 -6.85
N GLN A 14 18.28 25.76 -6.60
CA GLN A 14 17.29 26.84 -6.35
C GLN A 14 16.75 26.94 -4.92
N LEU A 15 17.12 26.05 -3.99
CA LEU A 15 16.69 26.12 -2.59
C LEU A 15 17.69 26.95 -1.77
N ARG A 16 17.24 28.08 -1.22
CA ARG A 16 18.07 28.93 -0.33
C ARG A 16 17.97 28.44 1.12
N GLU A 17 19.04 28.68 1.87
CA GLU A 17 19.31 28.15 3.21
C GLU A 17 18.24 28.46 4.29
N ALA A 18 17.33 29.41 4.03
CA ALA A 18 16.20 29.73 4.90
C ALA A 18 15.04 28.73 4.82
N ASP A 19 14.85 28.04 3.69
CA ASP A 19 13.80 27.03 3.49
C ASP A 19 14.08 25.75 4.31
N TRP A 20 15.36 25.51 4.61
CA TRP A 20 15.79 24.45 5.51
C TRP A 20 15.39 24.69 6.96
N LYS A 21 15.25 25.95 7.41
CA LYS A 21 14.93 26.27 8.81
C LYS A 21 13.43 26.07 9.10
N LEU A 22 12.56 26.39 8.13
CA LEU A 22 11.12 26.16 8.21
C LEU A 22 10.75 24.68 8.05
N LEU A 23 11.44 23.95 7.16
CA LEU A 23 11.34 22.49 7.10
C LEU A 23 11.80 21.82 8.41
N ARG A 24 12.77 22.41 9.12
CA ARG A 24 13.21 21.93 10.44
C ARG A 24 12.18 22.19 11.54
N GLU A 25 11.47 23.32 11.52
CA GLU A 25 10.40 23.63 12.48
C GLU A 25 9.14 22.78 12.23
N VAL A 26 8.78 22.52 10.97
CA VAL A 26 7.70 21.58 10.60
C VAL A 26 8.09 20.13 10.93
N ARG A 27 9.35 19.74 10.70
CA ARG A 27 9.87 18.44 11.13
C ARG A 27 9.94 18.30 12.65
N ASN A 28 10.25 19.37 13.39
CA ASN A 28 10.29 19.37 14.85
C ASN A 28 8.89 19.39 15.48
N ALA A 29 7.88 19.98 14.83
CA ALA A 29 6.48 19.85 15.23
C ALA A 29 5.93 18.45 14.93
N ALA A 30 6.50 17.76 13.94
CA ALA A 30 6.30 16.34 13.70
C ALA A 30 7.18 15.42 14.58
N ALA A 31 8.08 15.99 15.42
CA ALA A 31 9.03 15.25 16.26
C ALA A 31 8.52 14.95 17.69
N ASP A 32 7.26 15.27 18.01
CA ASP A 32 6.54 14.57 19.09
C ASP A 32 5.98 13.20 18.62
N VAL A 33 6.27 12.83 17.36
CA VAL A 33 6.23 11.44 16.87
C VAL A 33 7.69 10.96 16.80
N PRO A 34 8.08 9.82 17.40
CA PRO A 34 9.49 9.48 17.57
C PRO A 34 10.17 9.14 16.24
N ASP A 35 11.28 9.81 15.92
CA ASP A 35 12.11 9.55 14.73
C ASP A 35 13.51 9.06 15.15
N PHE A 36 13.82 7.81 14.81
CA PHE A 36 15.13 7.19 14.98
C PHE A 36 15.98 7.47 13.75
N THR A 37 16.92 8.41 13.85
CA THR A 37 18.29 8.29 13.27
C THR A 37 19.08 9.58 13.52
N GLN A 38 19.87 9.57 14.59
CA GLN A 38 20.97 10.51 14.79
C GLN A 38 22.10 10.24 13.78
N ALA A 39 22.56 11.28 13.09
CA ALA A 39 23.98 11.47 12.80
C ALA A 39 24.31 12.93 12.42
N ARG A 40 24.96 13.63 13.36
CA ARG A 40 26.12 14.56 13.19
C ARG A 40 25.90 15.90 12.46
N GLU A 41 26.08 17.02 13.16
CA GLU A 41 27.30 17.89 13.17
C GLU A 41 27.56 18.51 11.77
N ASP A 42 27.75 19.81 11.49
CA ASP A 42 27.93 21.07 12.22
C ASP A 42 27.96 22.21 11.16
N GLY A 43 27.67 23.47 11.57
CA GLY A 43 28.41 24.66 11.08
C GLY A 43 27.82 25.60 9.99
N ALA A 44 27.40 26.80 10.44
CA ALA A 44 27.73 28.18 9.94
C ALA A 44 27.59 28.54 8.42
N SER A 45 27.17 29.74 7.95
CA SER A 45 26.80 31.06 8.50
C SER A 45 26.59 32.11 7.36
N HIS A 46 25.82 33.19 7.61
CA HIS A 46 25.88 34.56 7.00
C HIS A 46 25.44 34.75 5.52
N THR A 47 24.78 35.81 5.02
CA THR A 47 24.46 37.20 5.43
C THR A 47 23.42 37.84 4.47
N ALA A 48 22.81 38.96 4.87
CA ALA A 48 21.68 39.68 4.27
C ALA A 48 21.99 40.64 3.09
N ALA A 49 20.99 40.97 2.24
CA ALA A 49 20.34 42.31 2.16
C ALA A 49 19.58 42.63 0.83
N SER A 50 18.34 43.13 0.99
CA SER A 50 17.68 44.26 0.30
C SER A 50 17.29 44.20 -1.21
N SER A 51 15.98 44.23 -1.51
CA SER A 51 15.23 45.47 -1.85
C SER A 51 13.77 45.20 -2.28
N ARG A 52 12.90 46.18 -2.02
CA ARG A 52 11.41 46.15 -2.05
C ARG A 52 10.81 46.25 -3.45
N ALA A 53 9.73 45.50 -3.71
CA ALA A 53 8.54 45.98 -4.44
C ALA A 53 7.31 45.10 -4.12
N SER A 54 6.26 45.75 -3.58
CA SER A 54 4.82 45.44 -3.63
C SER A 54 4.36 43.97 -3.67
N THR A 55 3.82 43.52 -2.54
CA THR A 55 2.89 42.40 -2.37
C THR A 55 1.66 42.51 -3.27
N PRO A 56 1.28 41.40 -3.93
CA PRO A 56 -0.05 40.83 -3.76
C PRO A 56 0.07 39.66 -2.78
N THR A 57 -0.87 39.61 -1.86
CA THR A 57 -1.12 38.60 -0.82
C THR A 57 -0.94 37.15 -1.31
N GLY A 58 0.28 36.61 -1.18
CA GLY A 58 0.69 35.27 -1.61
C GLY A 58 0.44 34.15 -0.60
N LEU A 59 -0.66 34.21 0.15
CA LEU A 59 -1.12 33.09 0.98
C LEU A 59 -2.21 32.26 0.27
N GLU A 60 -2.85 32.81 -0.76
CA GLU A 60 -3.83 32.07 -1.58
C GLU A 60 -3.16 31.19 -2.65
N SER A 61 -1.91 31.47 -3.04
CA SER A 61 -1.23 30.72 -4.11
C SER A 61 -0.43 29.49 -3.65
N ILE A 62 -0.46 29.14 -2.36
CA ILE A 62 0.28 28.01 -1.80
C ILE A 62 -0.66 26.84 -1.43
N LEU A 63 -1.97 27.09 -1.40
CA LEU A 63 -2.99 26.07 -1.10
C LEU A 63 -3.76 25.58 -2.35
N GLU A 64 -3.54 26.17 -3.51
CA GLU A 64 -4.13 25.72 -4.77
C GLU A 64 -3.04 25.27 -5.74
N TRP A 65 -2.63 24.00 -5.64
CA TRP A 65 -2.03 23.34 -6.79
C TRP A 65 -2.58 21.92 -6.91
N ARG A 66 -3.64 21.81 -7.71
CA ARG A 66 -4.19 20.56 -8.20
C ARG A 66 -3.31 20.11 -9.38
N GLY A 67 -2.87 18.85 -9.39
CA GLY A 67 -2.16 18.29 -10.55
C GLY A 67 -3.16 17.99 -11.68
N PRO A 68 -2.78 18.11 -12.97
CA PRO A 68 -3.71 18.15 -14.11
C PRO A 68 -4.60 16.90 -14.30
N ILE A 69 -4.33 15.81 -13.57
CA ILE A 69 -5.13 14.58 -13.65
C ILE A 69 -6.43 14.72 -12.87
N PHE A 70 -6.41 15.24 -11.64
CA PHE A 70 -7.64 15.37 -10.83
C PHE A 70 -8.46 16.61 -11.19
N ASP A 71 -7.94 17.47 -12.07
CA ASP A 71 -8.63 18.65 -12.63
C ASP A 71 -9.44 18.35 -13.89
N ASN A 72 -9.44 17.11 -14.35
CA ASN A 72 -10.21 16.70 -15.52
C ASN A 72 -11.71 16.94 -15.29
N ASP A 73 -12.42 17.50 -16.29
CA ASP A 73 -13.85 17.78 -16.24
C ASP A 73 -14.67 16.55 -15.80
N ASP A 74 -14.34 15.35 -16.29
CA ASP A 74 -15.01 14.11 -15.91
C ASP A 74 -14.84 13.80 -14.42
N ILE A 75 -13.62 14.00 -13.89
CA ILE A 75 -13.29 13.75 -12.49
C ILE A 75 -13.97 14.80 -11.61
N CYS A 76 -13.90 16.07 -11.96
CA CYS A 76 -14.58 17.16 -11.26
C CYS A 76 -16.10 16.89 -11.18
N ALA A 77 -16.74 16.48 -12.28
CA ALA A 77 -18.15 16.14 -12.30
C ALA A 77 -18.50 14.95 -11.37
N ILE A 78 -17.62 13.95 -11.28
CA ILE A 78 -17.78 12.82 -10.34
C ILE A 78 -17.65 13.30 -8.89
N LEU A 79 -16.62 14.10 -8.58
CA LEU A 79 -16.39 14.62 -7.23
C LEU A 79 -17.60 15.42 -6.74
N ASP A 80 -18.11 16.33 -7.57
CA ASP A 80 -19.30 17.14 -7.25
C ASP A 80 -20.54 16.28 -7.04
N LYS A 81 -20.79 15.32 -7.94
CA LYS A 81 -21.96 14.43 -7.86
C LYS A 81 -21.92 13.54 -6.61
N MET A 82 -20.74 13.08 -6.21
CA MET A 82 -20.56 12.18 -5.07
C MET A 82 -20.36 12.93 -3.74
N GLY A 83 -20.21 14.26 -3.77
CA GLY A 83 -19.88 15.06 -2.58
C GLY A 83 -18.50 14.72 -2.03
N PHE A 84 -17.53 14.47 -2.90
CA PHE A 84 -16.14 14.20 -2.54
C PHE A 84 -15.31 15.48 -2.64
N GLU A 85 -14.52 15.75 -1.61
CA GLU A 85 -13.64 16.92 -1.56
C GLU A 85 -12.19 16.44 -1.48
N ILE A 86 -11.35 16.85 -2.43
CA ILE A 86 -9.91 16.52 -2.38
C ILE A 86 -9.25 17.35 -1.29
N ILE A 87 -8.60 16.66 -0.34
CA ILE A 87 -7.85 17.30 0.76
C ILE A 87 -6.39 17.51 0.35
N LEU A 88 -5.78 16.48 -0.25
CA LEU A 88 -4.36 16.49 -0.59
C LEU A 88 -4.10 15.59 -1.80
N VAL A 89 -3.39 16.09 -2.80
CA VAL A 89 -2.90 15.29 -3.93
C VAL A 89 -1.46 14.88 -3.68
N PHE A 90 -1.17 13.57 -3.75
CA PHE A 90 0.18 13.07 -3.59
C PHE A 90 0.93 13.14 -4.93
N ARG A 91 2.13 13.72 -4.92
CA ARG A 91 3.01 13.79 -6.10
C ARG A 91 3.75 12.48 -6.34
N THR A 92 3.03 11.37 -6.39
CA THR A 92 3.58 10.02 -6.56
C THR A 92 2.99 9.35 -7.79
N ARG A 93 3.68 8.31 -8.27
CA ARG A 93 3.06 7.26 -9.11
C ARG A 93 2.84 6.03 -8.20
N PRO A 94 1.65 5.42 -8.20
CA PRO A 94 0.43 5.81 -8.94
C PRO A 94 -0.17 7.14 -8.44
N HIS A 95 -0.98 7.78 -9.30
CA HIS A 95 -1.61 9.07 -9.02
C HIS A 95 -2.69 8.90 -7.95
N ILE A 96 -2.41 9.38 -6.74
CA ILE A 96 -3.28 9.22 -5.57
C ILE A 96 -3.62 10.59 -4.99
N ALA A 97 -4.84 10.74 -4.48
CA ALA A 97 -5.25 11.86 -3.64
C ALA A 97 -5.98 11.34 -2.39
N SER A 98 -5.91 12.09 -1.30
CA SER A 98 -6.81 11.90 -0.16
C SER A 98 -8.06 12.76 -0.34
N MET A 99 -9.20 12.25 0.11
CA MET A 99 -10.48 12.94 -0.01
C MET A 99 -11.28 12.89 1.29
N ALA A 100 -12.12 13.88 1.50
CA ALA A 100 -13.21 13.88 2.46
C ALA A 100 -14.53 13.55 1.74
N TYR A 101 -15.46 12.90 2.44
CA TYR A 101 -16.82 12.65 1.95
C TYR A 101 -17.78 12.57 3.13
N ASP A 102 -19.08 12.43 2.86
CA ASP A 102 -20.12 12.38 3.90
C ASP A 102 -20.09 13.65 4.78
N GLN A 103 -20.16 14.82 4.10
CA GLN A 103 -20.07 16.15 4.73
C GLN A 103 -18.78 16.39 5.52
N GLY A 104 -17.67 15.77 5.11
CA GLY A 104 -16.38 15.89 5.76
C GLY A 104 -16.15 14.94 6.94
N ASN A 105 -17.15 14.14 7.32
CA ASN A 105 -17.06 13.24 8.47
C ASN A 105 -16.23 11.98 8.18
N LYS A 106 -16.05 11.63 6.90
CA LYS A 106 -15.29 10.45 6.50
C LYS A 106 -14.14 10.84 5.59
N LYS A 107 -13.06 10.06 5.69
CA LYS A 107 -11.87 10.19 4.85
C LYS A 107 -11.73 8.97 3.94
N GLY A 108 -11.18 9.20 2.76
CA GLY A 108 -10.94 8.19 1.76
C GLY A 108 -9.74 8.51 0.87
N VAL A 109 -9.53 7.65 -0.11
CA VAL A 109 -8.43 7.73 -1.06
C VAL A 109 -9.02 7.67 -2.47
N LEU A 110 -8.54 8.54 -3.34
CA LEU A 110 -8.77 8.50 -4.77
C LEU A 110 -7.51 7.96 -5.44
N LYS A 111 -7.67 6.97 -6.31
CA LYS A 111 -6.60 6.44 -7.16
C LYS A 111 -7.03 6.61 -8.61
N TYR A 112 -6.20 7.28 -9.41
CA TYR A 112 -6.36 7.32 -10.86
C TYR A 112 -5.50 6.24 -11.50
N VAL A 113 -6.14 5.32 -12.21
CA VAL A 113 -5.51 4.22 -12.95
C VAL A 113 -5.50 4.56 -14.43
N THR A 114 -4.31 4.74 -15.01
CA THR A 114 -4.14 5.01 -16.44
C THR A 114 -4.68 3.85 -17.29
N SER A 115 -5.25 4.14 -18.47
CA SER A 115 -5.80 3.15 -19.42
C SER A 115 -4.87 1.97 -19.74
N GLY A 116 -3.55 2.16 -19.72
CA GLY A 116 -2.58 1.07 -19.91
C GLY A 116 -2.45 0.08 -18.74
N LYS A 117 -3.21 0.26 -17.65
CA LYS A 117 -3.22 -0.59 -16.44
C LYS A 117 -4.62 -1.10 -16.12
N GLN A 118 -5.42 -1.37 -17.15
CA GLN A 118 -6.81 -1.79 -17.00
C GLN A 118 -6.95 -3.12 -16.23
N HIS A 119 -5.91 -3.97 -16.25
CA HIS A 119 -5.90 -5.25 -15.53
C HIS A 119 -6.19 -5.11 -14.04
N GLU A 120 -5.70 -4.04 -13.38
CA GLU A 120 -5.99 -3.78 -11.97
C GLU A 120 -7.50 -3.59 -11.73
N ILE A 121 -8.15 -2.86 -12.63
CA ILE A 121 -9.59 -2.59 -12.54
C ILE A 121 -10.38 -3.86 -12.80
N ASP A 122 -9.95 -4.68 -13.77
CA ASP A 122 -10.62 -5.92 -14.12
C ASP A 122 -10.58 -6.93 -12.95
N ILE A 123 -9.45 -7.02 -12.25
CA ILE A 123 -9.28 -7.82 -11.03
C ILE A 123 -10.17 -7.30 -9.90
N LEU A 124 -10.16 -5.99 -9.65
CA LEU A 124 -11.03 -5.39 -8.63
C LEU A 124 -12.51 -5.67 -8.93
N GLN A 125 -12.94 -5.50 -10.18
CA GLN A 125 -14.32 -5.78 -10.59
C GLN A 125 -14.67 -7.26 -10.47
N HIS A 126 -13.75 -8.17 -10.80
CA HIS A 126 -13.93 -9.61 -10.61
C HIS A 126 -14.19 -9.96 -9.14
N LEU A 127 -13.32 -9.49 -8.25
CA LEU A 127 -13.42 -9.73 -6.80
C LEU A 127 -14.68 -9.11 -6.17
N LEU A 128 -15.14 -7.98 -6.69
CA LEU A 128 -16.36 -7.33 -6.20
C LEU A 128 -17.65 -8.09 -6.53
N ARG A 129 -17.64 -8.96 -7.54
CA ARG A 129 -18.78 -9.78 -7.97
C ARG A 129 -18.92 -11.10 -7.21
N LEU A 130 -17.99 -11.42 -6.31
CA LEU A 130 -18.03 -12.66 -5.54
C LEU A 130 -19.18 -12.66 -4.52
N GLU A 131 -19.76 -13.85 -4.31
CA GLU A 131 -20.84 -14.11 -3.35
C GLU A 131 -20.47 -15.32 -2.47
N PRO A 132 -20.25 -15.14 -1.15
CA PRO A 132 -20.34 -13.88 -0.41
C PRO A 132 -19.21 -12.91 -0.82
N PRO A 133 -19.41 -11.60 -0.57
CA PRO A 133 -18.41 -10.62 -0.95
C PRO A 133 -17.08 -10.83 -0.22
N ALA A 134 -15.96 -10.66 -0.96
CA ALA A 134 -14.61 -10.76 -0.42
C ALA A 134 -14.37 -9.72 0.70
N ASN A 135 -14.54 -10.14 1.95
CA ASN A 135 -14.46 -9.27 3.12
C ASN A 135 -13.01 -8.90 3.50
N CYS A 136 -12.04 -9.61 2.93
CA CYS A 136 -10.60 -9.40 3.07
C CYS A 136 -10.06 -8.34 2.09
N ILE A 137 -10.91 -7.66 1.32
CA ILE A 137 -10.51 -6.66 0.31
C ILE A 137 -11.27 -5.37 0.57
N ILE A 138 -10.60 -4.23 0.41
CA ILE A 138 -11.29 -2.94 0.50
C ILE A 138 -12.27 -2.82 -0.65
N ARG A 139 -13.57 -2.77 -0.32
CA ARG A 139 -14.60 -2.44 -1.31
C ARG A 139 -14.49 -0.96 -1.66
N PRO A 140 -14.26 -0.61 -2.95
CA PRO A 140 -14.30 0.77 -3.40
C PRO A 140 -15.67 1.40 -3.14
N LEU A 141 -15.68 2.69 -2.82
CA LEU A 141 -16.88 3.53 -2.78
C LEU A 141 -17.45 3.74 -4.19
N GLY A 142 -16.60 3.66 -5.21
CA GLY A 142 -17.00 3.62 -6.61
C GLY A 142 -15.80 3.53 -7.55
N ILE A 143 -16.11 3.13 -8.78
CA ILE A 143 -15.16 2.97 -9.89
C ILE A 143 -15.82 3.61 -11.11
N TRP A 144 -15.15 4.58 -11.72
CA TRP A 144 -15.69 5.33 -12.87
C TRP A 144 -14.67 5.42 -14.00
N PRO A 145 -15.04 5.03 -15.23
CA PRO A 145 -14.22 5.35 -16.39
C PRO A 145 -14.20 6.87 -16.59
N VAL A 146 -13.04 7.41 -16.91
CA VAL A 146 -12.80 8.84 -17.15
C VAL A 146 -11.85 9.00 -18.33
N TYR A 147 -11.75 10.19 -18.90
CA TYR A 147 -10.80 10.42 -19.98
C TYR A 147 -9.36 10.01 -19.59
N GLY A 148 -8.78 9.09 -20.36
CA GLY A 148 -7.43 8.58 -20.17
C GLY A 148 -7.26 7.40 -19.19
N GLY A 149 -8.31 6.99 -18.48
CA GLY A 149 -8.20 5.93 -17.47
C GLY A 149 -9.46 5.66 -16.66
N THR A 150 -9.28 5.27 -15.40
CA THR A 150 -10.34 4.95 -14.44
C THR A 150 -10.05 5.62 -13.10
N LEU A 151 -11.05 6.28 -12.53
CA LEU A 151 -11.01 6.81 -11.17
C LEU A 151 -11.59 5.78 -10.20
N VAL A 152 -10.84 5.45 -9.16
CA VAL A 152 -11.25 4.54 -8.09
C VAL A 152 -11.29 5.31 -6.76
N ALA A 153 -12.44 5.33 -6.10
CA ALA A 153 -12.60 5.87 -4.76
C ALA A 153 -12.62 4.74 -3.73
N MET A 154 -11.79 4.81 -2.71
CA MET A 154 -11.71 3.83 -1.64
C MET A 154 -11.95 4.48 -0.27
N PRO A 155 -12.61 3.81 0.68
CA PRO A 155 -12.66 4.30 2.05
C PRO A 155 -11.25 4.23 2.68
N MET A 156 -11.02 5.00 3.75
CA MET A 156 -9.84 4.76 4.57
C MET A 156 -9.90 3.34 5.16
N GLY A 157 -8.88 2.54 4.89
CA GLY A 157 -8.91 1.10 5.15
C GLY A 157 -8.30 0.65 6.47
N GLY A 158 -7.70 1.56 7.25
CA GLY A 158 -6.97 1.25 8.47
C GLY A 158 -5.51 1.66 8.37
N HIS A 159 -4.69 1.16 9.30
CA HIS A 159 -3.25 1.38 9.30
C HIS A 159 -2.57 0.29 8.48
N ARG A 160 -1.46 0.62 7.83
CA ARG A 160 -0.62 -0.39 7.17
C ARG A 160 -0.04 -1.33 8.23
N LEU A 161 0.10 -2.60 7.90
CA LEU A 161 0.51 -3.64 8.84
C LEU A 161 1.90 -3.34 9.45
N ASN A 162 2.83 -2.80 8.68
CA ASN A 162 4.16 -2.38 9.20
C ASN A 162 4.10 -1.20 10.18
N MET A 163 3.00 -0.46 10.23
CA MET A 163 2.79 0.68 11.13
C MET A 163 1.72 0.37 12.20
N PHE A 164 1.33 -0.89 12.34
CA PHE A 164 0.24 -1.28 13.23
C PHE A 164 0.75 -1.62 14.64
N GLU A 165 0.47 -0.74 15.60
CA GLU A 165 0.93 -0.89 16.99
C GLU A 165 0.23 -2.02 17.77
N GLY A 166 -0.96 -2.44 17.33
CA GLY A 166 -1.77 -3.46 18.01
C GLY A 166 -1.44 -4.90 17.63
N LEU A 167 -0.26 -5.17 17.05
CA LEU A 167 0.06 -6.46 16.43
C LEU A 167 0.13 -7.60 17.45
N GLU A 168 0.93 -7.48 18.50
CA GLU A 168 1.22 -8.57 19.45
C GLU A 168 -0.03 -9.21 20.08
N PRO A 169 -0.99 -8.46 20.66
CA PRO A 169 -2.20 -9.06 21.22
C PRO A 169 -3.14 -9.66 20.17
N ASN A 170 -2.95 -9.31 18.90
CA ASN A 170 -3.84 -9.70 17.79
C ASN A 170 -3.14 -10.60 16.76
N LEU A 171 -1.92 -11.06 17.03
CA LEU A 171 -1.04 -11.67 16.03
C LEU A 171 -1.70 -12.85 15.31
N LEU A 172 -2.23 -13.82 16.06
CA LEU A 172 -2.89 -15.01 15.49
C LEU A 172 -4.11 -14.63 14.66
N SER A 173 -4.93 -13.69 15.14
CA SER A 173 -6.12 -13.22 14.43
C SER A 173 -5.76 -12.53 13.09
N ILE A 174 -4.73 -11.67 13.10
CA ILE A 174 -4.28 -10.96 11.91
C ILE A 174 -3.65 -11.95 10.91
N MET A 175 -2.82 -12.89 11.38
CA MET A 175 -2.20 -13.90 10.50
C MET A 175 -3.24 -14.86 9.92
N HIS A 176 -4.25 -15.24 10.71
CA HIS A 176 -5.39 -16.03 10.23
C HIS A 176 -6.13 -15.29 9.11
N GLN A 177 -6.51 -14.02 9.33
CA GLN A 177 -7.20 -13.20 8.32
C GLN A 177 -6.36 -12.96 7.06
N LEU A 178 -5.03 -12.86 7.19
CA LEU A 178 -4.13 -12.77 6.04
C LEU A 178 -4.20 -14.06 5.20
N LEU A 179 -4.09 -15.22 5.84
CA LEU A 179 -4.16 -16.51 5.16
C LEU A 179 -5.53 -16.77 4.55
N GLU A 180 -6.60 -16.38 5.24
CA GLU A 180 -7.97 -16.39 4.72
C GLU A 180 -8.09 -15.51 3.47
N GLY A 181 -7.54 -14.30 3.51
CA GLY A 181 -7.55 -13.38 2.38
C GLY A 181 -6.81 -13.93 1.16
N VAL A 182 -5.62 -14.48 1.37
CA VAL A 182 -4.82 -15.09 0.29
C VAL A 182 -5.50 -16.35 -0.25
N ALA A 183 -6.07 -17.19 0.62
CA ALA A 183 -6.82 -18.38 0.21
C ALA A 183 -8.02 -18.00 -0.67
N LEU A 184 -8.77 -16.96 -0.30
CA LEU A 184 -9.89 -16.46 -1.09
C LEU A 184 -9.44 -15.97 -2.46
N LEU A 185 -8.35 -15.20 -2.55
CA LEU A 185 -7.81 -14.74 -3.82
C LEU A 185 -7.44 -15.94 -4.72
N HIS A 186 -6.71 -16.91 -4.15
CA HIS A 186 -6.24 -18.09 -4.89
C HIS A 186 -7.39 -18.98 -5.36
N GLU A 187 -8.42 -19.17 -4.53
CA GLU A 187 -9.64 -19.93 -4.88
C GLU A 187 -10.38 -19.32 -6.08
N HIS A 188 -10.31 -17.99 -6.23
CA HIS A 188 -10.97 -17.26 -7.31
C HIS A 188 -10.03 -16.94 -8.48
N GLY A 189 -8.89 -17.63 -8.57
CA GLY A 189 -7.94 -17.50 -9.66
C GLY A 189 -7.24 -16.14 -9.68
N VAL A 190 -7.01 -15.50 -8.54
CA VAL A 190 -6.27 -14.23 -8.46
C VAL A 190 -4.98 -14.46 -7.70
N ALA A 191 -3.84 -14.19 -8.33
CA ALA A 191 -2.56 -14.05 -7.64
C ALA A 191 -2.29 -12.55 -7.39
N HIS A 192 -2.00 -12.19 -6.14
CA HIS A 192 -1.77 -10.81 -5.73
C HIS A 192 -0.43 -10.27 -6.26
N MET A 193 0.63 -11.09 -6.18
CA MET A 193 2.00 -10.86 -6.66
C MET A 193 2.81 -9.73 -6.00
N ASP A 194 2.20 -8.94 -5.11
CA ASP A 194 2.91 -7.94 -4.30
C ASP A 194 2.48 -7.95 -2.82
N LEU A 195 2.36 -9.15 -2.22
CA LEU A 195 2.05 -9.27 -0.79
C LEU A 195 3.22 -8.77 0.05
N LYS A 196 2.95 -7.73 0.83
CA LYS A 196 3.88 -7.09 1.77
C LYS A 196 3.09 -6.30 2.82
N PRO A 197 3.68 -5.95 3.97
CA PRO A 197 2.98 -5.25 5.03
C PRO A 197 2.37 -3.91 4.61
N GLU A 198 2.96 -3.21 3.64
CA GLU A 198 2.41 -1.95 3.11
C GLU A 198 1.10 -2.13 2.35
N ASN A 199 0.88 -3.33 1.79
CA ASN A 199 -0.31 -3.69 1.01
C ASN A 199 -1.34 -4.47 1.85
N ILE A 200 -1.18 -4.47 3.17
CA ILE A 200 -2.10 -5.07 4.13
C ILE A 200 -2.50 -3.98 5.12
N LEU A 201 -3.80 -3.71 5.21
CA LEU A 201 -4.34 -2.75 6.18
C LEU A 201 -5.05 -3.48 7.31
N VAL A 202 -4.94 -2.95 8.52
CA VAL A 202 -5.67 -3.42 9.70
C VAL A 202 -6.42 -2.24 10.32
N ARG A 203 -7.73 -2.41 10.54
CA ARG A 203 -8.54 -1.42 11.26
C ARG A 203 -8.33 -1.56 12.76
N PRO A 204 -7.77 -0.58 13.48
CA PRO A 204 -7.46 -0.72 14.90
C PRO A 204 -8.66 -1.07 15.79
N GLU A 205 -9.85 -0.60 15.44
CA GLU A 205 -11.05 -0.76 16.27
C GLU A 205 -11.68 -2.15 16.16
N SER A 206 -11.51 -2.81 15.01
CA SER A 206 -12.15 -4.10 14.70
C SER A 206 -11.16 -5.23 14.43
N ILE A 207 -9.88 -4.89 14.30
CA ILE A 207 -8.80 -5.81 13.90
C ILE A 207 -9.10 -6.47 12.54
N ARG A 208 -9.96 -5.86 11.73
CA ARG A 208 -10.29 -6.35 10.40
C ARG A 208 -9.15 -6.06 9.43
N LEU A 209 -8.66 -7.11 8.79
CA LEU A 209 -7.63 -7.04 7.76
C LEU A 209 -8.23 -6.77 6.38
N SER A 210 -7.51 -6.03 5.54
CA SER A 210 -7.79 -5.93 4.12
C SER A 210 -6.52 -5.90 3.27
N ILE A 211 -6.48 -6.71 2.22
CA ILE A 211 -5.45 -6.73 1.19
C ILE A 211 -5.77 -5.64 0.17
N ILE A 212 -4.76 -4.88 -0.24
CA ILE A 212 -4.88 -3.74 -1.15
C ILE A 212 -3.82 -3.76 -2.24
N ASP A 213 -4.04 -2.94 -3.28
CA ASP A 213 -3.12 -2.70 -4.39
C ASP A 213 -2.89 -3.90 -5.33
N PHE A 214 -3.85 -4.11 -6.23
CA PHE A 214 -3.83 -5.17 -7.23
C PHE A 214 -3.12 -4.76 -8.53
N SER A 215 -2.23 -3.76 -8.46
CA SER A 215 -1.64 -3.13 -9.66
C SER A 215 -0.67 -4.01 -10.44
N VAL A 216 -0.25 -5.15 -9.88
CA VAL A 216 0.59 -6.17 -10.52
C VAL A 216 0.02 -7.58 -10.40
N SER A 217 -1.23 -7.68 -9.93
CA SER A 217 -1.91 -8.96 -9.77
C SER A 217 -2.26 -9.58 -11.12
N GLU A 218 -2.42 -10.89 -11.13
CA GLU A 218 -2.69 -11.67 -12.34
C GLU A 218 -3.90 -12.59 -12.14
N LEU A 219 -4.66 -12.78 -13.22
CA LEU A 219 -5.70 -13.80 -13.30
C LEU A 219 -5.07 -15.14 -13.69
N VAL A 220 -5.40 -16.17 -12.93
CA VAL A 220 -4.85 -17.52 -12.97
C VAL A 220 -6.01 -18.47 -13.25
N ASP A 221 -6.48 -18.46 -14.49
CA ASP A 221 -7.64 -19.24 -14.92
C ASP A 221 -7.36 -20.76 -14.97
N SER A 222 -6.09 -21.15 -14.79
CA SER A 222 -5.68 -22.56 -14.64
C SER A 222 -4.36 -22.68 -13.87
N PRO A 223 -4.08 -23.85 -13.26
CA PRO A 223 -2.80 -24.11 -12.57
C PRO A 223 -1.57 -24.00 -13.47
N ASP A 224 -1.75 -24.07 -14.79
CA ASP A 224 -0.68 -24.03 -15.80
C ASP A 224 -0.29 -22.60 -16.18
N VAL A 225 -0.98 -21.58 -15.67
CA VAL A 225 -0.60 -20.17 -15.89
C VAL A 225 0.72 -19.89 -15.18
N MET A 226 1.70 -19.48 -15.98
CA MET A 226 3.05 -19.16 -15.52
C MET A 226 3.37 -17.72 -15.88
N CYS A 227 3.92 -16.97 -14.92
CA CYS A 227 4.46 -15.64 -15.14
C CYS A 227 5.97 -15.74 -15.44
N GLN A 228 6.52 -14.71 -16.08
CA GLN A 228 7.95 -14.61 -16.36
C GLN A 228 8.44 -13.18 -16.07
N GLY A 229 9.70 -13.07 -15.68
CA GLY A 229 10.29 -11.79 -15.29
C GLY A 229 9.96 -11.43 -13.85
N PHE A 230 10.53 -10.32 -13.39
CA PHE A 230 10.36 -9.87 -12.02
C PHE A 230 9.08 -9.04 -11.90
N SER A 231 8.21 -9.42 -10.96
CA SER A 231 7.03 -8.66 -10.55
C SER A 231 6.96 -8.64 -9.01
N GLY A 232 6.33 -7.61 -8.45
CA GLY A 232 6.26 -7.39 -7.00
C GLY A 232 7.46 -6.62 -6.43
N THR A 233 7.62 -6.70 -5.11
CA THR A 233 8.64 -5.94 -4.35
C THR A 233 9.82 -6.81 -3.93
N LYS A 234 11.05 -6.35 -4.19
CA LYS A 234 12.28 -7.02 -3.77
C LYS A 234 12.32 -7.20 -2.25
N GLY A 235 12.72 -8.37 -1.79
CA GLY A 235 12.71 -8.75 -0.36
C GLY A 235 11.44 -9.47 0.07
N TRP A 236 10.34 -9.30 -0.66
CA TRP A 236 9.07 -10.00 -0.45
C TRP A 236 8.83 -11.10 -1.50
N ALA A 237 9.31 -10.88 -2.73
CA ALA A 237 9.17 -11.84 -3.83
C ALA A 237 9.89 -13.18 -3.58
N ALA A 238 9.30 -14.26 -4.13
CA ALA A 238 9.85 -15.61 -4.07
C ALA A 238 11.15 -15.75 -4.88
N PRO A 239 12.07 -16.67 -4.51
CA PRO A 239 13.38 -16.80 -5.17
C PRO A 239 13.28 -17.19 -6.65
N GLU A 240 12.19 -17.84 -7.06
CA GLU A 240 11.93 -18.19 -8.45
C GLU A 240 11.40 -17.02 -9.31
N VAL A 241 10.97 -15.91 -8.71
CA VAL A 241 10.43 -14.74 -9.43
C VAL A 241 11.56 -14.00 -10.14
N GLY A 242 11.52 -14.01 -11.48
CA GLY A 242 12.51 -13.37 -12.34
C GLY A 242 13.32 -14.35 -13.20
N PRO A 243 14.11 -15.27 -12.60
CA PRO A 243 15.05 -16.12 -13.34
C PRO A 243 14.42 -17.11 -14.33
N LYS A 244 13.22 -17.61 -14.03
CA LYS A 244 12.54 -18.68 -14.77
C LYS A 244 11.02 -18.41 -14.79
N PRO A 245 10.25 -19.08 -15.68
CA PRO A 245 8.81 -19.11 -15.54
C PRO A 245 8.41 -19.68 -14.16
N TYR A 246 7.41 -19.08 -13.52
CA TYR A 246 6.95 -19.46 -12.17
C TYR A 246 5.43 -19.39 -12.05
N SER A 247 4.88 -20.16 -11.10
CA SER A 247 3.46 -20.05 -10.74
C SER A 247 3.27 -18.82 -9.84
N PRO A 248 2.43 -17.86 -10.21
CA PRO A 248 2.22 -16.65 -9.40
C PRO A 248 1.50 -16.96 -8.07
N ILE A 249 0.65 -18.00 -8.04
CA ILE A 249 -0.01 -18.48 -6.82
C ILE A 249 1.01 -19.04 -5.82
N LEU A 250 1.96 -19.85 -6.28
CA LEU A 250 2.99 -20.38 -5.38
C LEU A 250 3.96 -19.29 -4.93
N ALA A 251 4.23 -18.29 -5.78
CA ALA A 251 5.03 -17.13 -5.41
C ALA A 251 4.35 -16.28 -4.31
N ASP A 252 3.03 -16.11 -4.37
CA ASP A 252 2.26 -15.45 -3.31
C ASP A 252 2.38 -16.16 -1.96
N LEU A 253 2.40 -17.49 -1.93
CA LEU A 253 2.57 -18.25 -0.68
C LEU A 253 3.89 -17.91 -0.01
N TRP A 254 4.97 -17.78 -0.78
CA TRP A 254 6.25 -17.32 -0.25
C TRP A 254 6.15 -15.90 0.30
N SER A 255 5.58 -14.96 -0.45
CA SER A 255 5.44 -13.57 0.00
C SER A 255 4.56 -13.47 1.25
N CYS A 256 3.51 -14.28 1.36
CA CYS A 256 2.71 -14.44 2.57
C CYS A 256 3.57 -14.96 3.74
N GLY A 257 4.38 -16.00 3.52
CA GLY A 257 5.31 -16.52 4.52
C GLY A 257 6.34 -15.48 4.98
N ARG A 258 6.81 -14.61 4.08
CA ARG A 258 7.68 -13.47 4.39
C ARG A 258 6.99 -12.44 5.27
N VAL A 259 5.72 -12.12 5.00
CA VAL A 259 4.93 -11.23 5.86
C VAL A 259 4.79 -11.83 7.25
N VAL A 260 4.39 -13.11 7.36
CA VAL A 260 4.27 -13.80 8.65
C VAL A 260 5.61 -13.77 9.40
N HIS A 261 6.72 -14.04 8.71
CA HIS A 261 8.07 -13.99 9.28
C HIS A 261 8.37 -12.61 9.88
N ALA A 262 8.25 -11.56 9.06
CA ALA A 262 8.56 -10.19 9.45
C ALA A 262 7.72 -9.72 10.64
N MET A 263 6.45 -10.14 10.71
CA MET A 263 5.57 -9.82 11.84
C MET A 263 5.96 -10.55 13.13
N CYS A 264 6.81 -11.57 13.07
CA CYS A 264 7.29 -12.35 14.21
C CYS A 264 8.74 -12.05 14.61
N GLU A 265 9.56 -11.42 13.73
CA GLU A 265 11.00 -11.21 13.94
C GLU A 265 11.29 -10.51 15.28
N ASP A 266 10.60 -9.40 15.54
CA ASP A 266 10.86 -8.53 16.71
C ASP A 266 9.92 -8.78 17.92
N LEU A 267 9.06 -9.79 17.84
CA LEU A 267 8.13 -10.11 18.93
C LEU A 267 8.79 -10.92 20.05
N GLN A 268 8.27 -10.78 21.27
CA GLN A 268 8.66 -11.62 22.40
C GLN A 268 8.39 -13.10 22.11
N VAL A 269 9.27 -13.97 22.61
CA VAL A 269 9.14 -15.42 22.46
C VAL A 269 7.83 -15.88 23.12
N SER A 270 7.01 -16.56 22.33
CA SER A 270 5.73 -17.12 22.76
C SER A 270 5.39 -18.33 21.90
N ALA A 271 4.51 -19.22 22.41
CA ALA A 271 4.06 -20.38 21.65
C ALA A 271 3.39 -19.98 20.32
N ALA A 272 2.63 -18.88 20.32
CA ALA A 272 1.98 -18.34 19.12
C ALA A 272 3.02 -17.87 18.08
N ARG A 273 4.04 -17.13 18.52
CA ARG A 273 5.14 -16.68 17.66
C ARG A 273 5.87 -17.87 17.04
N ASP A 274 6.27 -18.84 17.86
CA ASP A 274 7.05 -19.98 17.38
C ASP A 274 6.24 -20.88 16.44
N PHE A 275 4.95 -21.05 16.72
CA PHE A 275 4.02 -21.72 15.82
C PHE A 275 3.91 -21.02 14.45
N LEU A 276 3.73 -19.70 14.44
CA LEU A 276 3.65 -18.90 13.21
C LEU A 276 4.96 -18.89 12.43
N LEU A 277 6.11 -18.89 13.10
CA LEU A 277 7.41 -19.08 12.44
C LEU A 277 7.52 -20.46 11.77
N GLY A 278 6.92 -21.49 12.36
CA GLY A 278 6.77 -22.81 11.72
C GLY A 278 5.94 -22.75 10.43
N ILE A 279 4.78 -22.08 10.47
CA ILE A 279 3.94 -21.85 9.28
C ILE A 279 4.69 -21.04 8.21
N SER A 280 5.37 -19.96 8.62
CA SER A 280 6.20 -19.14 7.75
C SER A 280 7.27 -19.97 7.03
N GLY A 281 7.96 -20.87 7.75
CA GLY A 281 8.96 -21.76 7.17
C GLY A 281 8.39 -22.69 6.09
N GLN A 282 7.17 -23.23 6.30
CA GLN A 282 6.50 -24.08 5.31
C GLN A 282 6.08 -23.29 4.05
N LEU A 283 5.52 -22.09 4.25
CA LEU A 283 5.14 -21.20 3.15
C LEU A 283 6.33 -20.71 2.32
N MET A 284 7.50 -20.63 2.96
CA MET A 284 8.77 -20.24 2.33
C MET A 284 9.64 -21.44 1.93
N ASP A 285 9.05 -22.61 1.66
CA ASP A 285 9.83 -23.73 1.15
C ASP A 285 10.53 -23.35 -0.18
N PRO A 286 11.84 -23.62 -0.33
CA PRO A 286 12.58 -23.30 -1.55
C PRO A 286 12.07 -24.06 -2.79
N VAL A 287 11.34 -25.16 -2.61
CA VAL A 287 10.66 -25.91 -3.66
C VAL A 287 9.19 -25.45 -3.69
N PRO A 288 8.76 -24.66 -4.70
CA PRO A 288 7.42 -24.06 -4.70
C PRO A 288 6.27 -25.06 -4.51
N GLY A 289 6.38 -26.26 -5.09
CA GLY A 289 5.37 -27.30 -4.98
C GLY A 289 5.28 -27.99 -3.61
N GLN A 290 6.18 -27.70 -2.66
CA GLN A 290 6.11 -28.18 -1.28
C GLN A 290 5.42 -27.18 -0.33
N ARG A 291 5.17 -25.96 -0.79
CA ARG A 291 4.48 -24.94 0.00
C ARG A 291 3.02 -25.36 0.18
N PRO A 292 2.48 -25.33 1.41
CA PRO A 292 1.07 -25.64 1.63
C PRO A 292 0.20 -24.54 1.04
N ALA A 293 -0.97 -24.90 0.50
CA ALA A 293 -1.96 -23.91 0.11
C ALA A 293 -2.35 -23.01 1.30
N ALA A 294 -2.67 -21.73 1.04
CA ALA A 294 -3.03 -20.78 2.09
C ALA A 294 -4.18 -21.27 2.97
N ALA A 295 -5.19 -21.92 2.39
CA ALA A 295 -6.30 -22.53 3.15
C ALA A 295 -5.85 -23.65 4.11
N THR A 296 -4.78 -24.38 3.77
CA THR A 296 -4.22 -25.42 4.66
C THR A 296 -3.49 -24.78 5.83
N ALA A 297 -2.66 -23.76 5.56
CA ALA A 297 -1.98 -23.00 6.61
C ALA A 297 -2.98 -22.27 7.52
N MET A 298 -4.04 -21.68 6.96
CA MET A 298 -5.14 -21.04 7.70
C MET A 298 -5.77 -22.02 8.69
N ARG A 299 -6.13 -23.24 8.24
CA ARG A 299 -6.71 -24.28 9.11
C ARG A 299 -5.80 -24.63 10.27
N SER A 300 -4.50 -24.79 10.03
CA SER A 300 -3.53 -25.03 11.10
C SER A 300 -3.53 -23.92 12.14
N VAL A 301 -3.66 -22.65 11.72
CA VAL A 301 -3.78 -21.51 12.64
C VAL A 301 -5.09 -21.57 13.44
N SER A 302 -6.21 -21.90 12.79
CA SER A 302 -7.50 -22.07 13.48
C SER A 302 -7.42 -23.15 14.56
N GLU A 303 -6.88 -24.32 14.23
CA GLU A 303 -6.71 -25.45 15.17
C GLU A 303 -5.81 -25.07 16.34
N PHE A 304 -4.73 -24.31 16.10
CA PHE A 304 -3.85 -23.81 17.17
C PHE A 304 -4.58 -22.80 18.08
N MET A 305 -5.38 -21.91 17.52
CA MET A 305 -6.19 -20.94 18.28
C MET A 305 -7.23 -21.65 19.15
N GLU A 306 -7.89 -22.69 18.64
CA GLU A 306 -8.86 -23.49 19.41
C GLU A 306 -8.20 -24.28 20.54
N ALA A 307 -7.00 -24.81 20.32
CA ALA A 307 -6.26 -25.57 21.32
C ALA A 307 -5.67 -24.72 22.46
N THR A 308 -5.64 -23.39 22.31
CA THR A 308 -5.02 -22.44 23.26
C THR A 308 -6.02 -21.54 23.98
N GLN A 309 -7.32 -21.69 23.71
CA GLN A 309 -8.43 -21.09 24.46
C GLN A 309 -8.83 -21.94 25.67
#